data_AF-A0A1A8B2T6-F1
#
_entry.id   AF-A0A1A8B2T6-F1
#
_cell.length_a   1.000
_cell.length_b   1.000
_cell.length_c   1.000
_cell.angle_alpha   90.00
_cell.angle_beta   90.00
_cell.angle_gamma   90.00
#
_symmetry.space_group_name_H-M   'P 1'
#
loop_
_entity.id
_entity.type
_entity.pdbx_description
1 polymer ?
#
loop_
_entity_poly.entity_id
_entity_poly.type
_entity_poly.pdbx_seq_one_letter_code
_entity_poly.pdbx_strand_id
1 'polypeptide(L)'
;MELRNVLDEIKKSQKSHGFFKDTQLYQQYIDTTQEFEILRSRSDVLSTFEDASLSPAPSPPPSRRPLPPLPSQPHLHSLSHTGSVTSAKNLPLPELPNTERRPSSPRLSISLSQSSLLWRELEDVRYSPDLELLTEDQRRLQEVRFEVVTSEASYCRSLDIVVDHFVKSKQLGQLLTTQDKNWLFSRLADVRTISRRFLSMLEQRMESDIMRFTVCDIIAEHCPRFRCVYVPYLTNQSYQDATYQKLMNGNPGFKQVVETLEKSQVCERLPLRSFLVLPFQRITRIKLLVQNIVKRTTPGTEEATHAIRALKLLEKMIRESNESISQMKNLESLVALNSKVNFECKTLPLVSQSRRLVREGAITKLSNSLKEPEKSIYLHLFNDYLLFSVPKEGGRFTVINHYPVTELCAEDCPVKLDTLQKNLFRLRTKQNLLLLRADSASDKLRWISAISPPQPIELSSVQDCAQMQCIRAYVAQQPDELSLEKADVILVHQDCDNWVEGTKLSDLHRGWMPKSHLEAIVNPKVRKRNLSDALKVTNATATA
;
A
#
# COMPACT_ATOMS: atom_id res chain seq x y z
N MET A 1 -43.84 28.85 20.02
CA MET A 1 -43.30 28.39 18.71
C MET A 1 -41.79 28.06 18.83
N GLU A 2 -41.30 27.68 20.02
CA GLU A 2 -39.84 27.69 20.31
C GLU A 2 -39.20 26.30 20.43
N LEU A 3 -40.00 25.24 20.60
CA LEU A 3 -39.51 23.85 20.66
C LEU A 3 -38.96 23.30 19.33
N ARG A 4 -39.21 23.96 18.19
CA ARG A 4 -38.62 23.56 16.89
C ARG A 4 -37.14 23.94 16.78
N ASN A 5 -36.75 25.12 17.27
CA ASN A 5 -35.39 25.64 17.05
C ASN A 5 -34.33 24.88 17.87
N VAL A 6 -34.65 24.43 19.08
CA VAL A 6 -33.73 23.65 19.93
C VAL A 6 -33.47 22.25 19.35
N LEU A 7 -34.46 21.64 18.68
CA LEU A 7 -34.30 20.34 18.03
C LEU A 7 -33.45 20.40 16.75
N ASP A 8 -33.43 21.54 16.04
CA ASP A 8 -32.61 21.72 14.84
C ASP A 8 -31.12 22.00 15.13
N GLU A 9 -30.79 22.66 16.26
CA GLU A 9 -29.39 22.76 16.71
C GLU A 9 -28.82 21.41 17.15
N ILE A 10 -29.58 20.64 17.93
CA ILE A 10 -29.16 19.29 18.38
C ILE A 10 -28.97 18.36 17.16
N LYS A 11 -29.85 18.47 16.14
CA LYS A 11 -29.67 17.75 14.87
C LYS A 11 -28.46 18.21 14.06
N LYS A 12 -28.12 19.51 14.03
CA LYS A 12 -26.89 19.99 13.35
C LYS A 12 -25.62 19.47 14.04
N SER A 13 -25.59 19.40 15.37
CA SER A 13 -24.46 18.86 16.13
C SER A 13 -24.23 17.37 15.85
N GLN A 14 -25.30 16.56 15.77
CA GLN A 14 -25.17 15.12 15.48
C GLN A 14 -24.89 14.79 14.00
N LYS A 15 -25.38 15.60 13.05
CA LYS A 15 -25.19 15.38 11.59
C LYS A 15 -23.72 15.38 11.15
N SER A 16 -22.83 16.10 11.85
CA SER A 16 -21.40 16.08 11.57
C SER A 16 -20.67 14.92 12.24
N HIS A 17 -21.25 14.24 13.23
CA HIS A 17 -20.49 13.38 14.14
C HIS A 17 -20.43 11.90 13.73
N GLY A 18 -21.38 11.40 12.93
CA GLY A 18 -21.41 10.00 12.48
C GLY A 18 -20.32 9.69 11.46
N PHE A 19 -20.36 10.36 10.31
CA PHE A 19 -19.38 10.21 9.23
C PHE A 19 -17.94 10.45 9.71
N PHE A 20 -17.73 11.43 10.60
CA PHE A 20 -16.42 11.70 11.19
C PHE A 20 -16.02 10.72 12.30
N LYS A 21 -16.93 9.96 12.93
CA LYS A 21 -16.57 8.86 13.83
C LYS A 21 -16.08 7.65 13.07
N ASP A 22 -16.77 7.26 12.00
CA ASP A 22 -16.30 6.17 11.13
C ASP A 22 -15.03 6.58 10.41
N THR A 23 -14.92 7.84 9.98
CA THR A 23 -13.66 8.39 9.46
C THR A 23 -12.58 8.50 10.54
N GLN A 24 -12.86 8.78 11.82
CA GLN A 24 -11.84 8.78 12.88
C GLN A 24 -11.43 7.38 13.34
N LEU A 25 -12.33 6.39 13.34
CA LEU A 25 -12.01 5.00 13.64
C LEU A 25 -11.28 4.35 12.46
N TYR A 26 -11.65 4.70 11.23
CA TYR A 26 -10.92 4.30 10.03
C TYR A 26 -9.62 5.09 9.84
N GLN A 27 -9.54 6.36 10.26
CA GLN A 27 -8.29 7.10 10.35
C GLN A 27 -7.45 6.57 11.50
N GLN A 28 -7.99 6.08 12.62
CA GLN A 28 -7.21 5.31 13.60
C GLN A 28 -6.73 3.98 13.02
N TYR A 29 -7.53 3.28 12.21
CA TYR A 29 -7.10 2.06 11.54
C TYR A 29 -6.04 2.33 10.46
N ILE A 30 -6.18 3.39 9.67
CA ILE A 30 -5.22 3.87 8.68
C ILE A 30 -3.99 4.46 9.37
N ASP A 31 -4.11 5.18 10.48
CA ASP A 31 -3.00 5.71 11.27
C ASP A 31 -2.30 4.58 12.02
N THR A 32 -3.00 3.51 12.43
CA THR A 32 -2.36 2.30 12.96
C THR A 32 -1.66 1.56 11.82
N THR A 33 -2.28 1.43 10.64
CA THR A 33 -1.68 0.76 9.48
C THR A 33 -0.51 1.57 8.91
N GLN A 34 -0.60 2.89 8.88
CA GLN A 34 0.45 3.84 8.55
C GLN A 34 1.47 3.94 9.68
N GLU A 35 1.15 3.83 10.96
CA GLU A 35 2.16 3.68 12.01
C GLU A 35 2.90 2.36 11.84
N PHE A 36 2.22 1.27 11.49
CA PHE A 36 2.87 0.01 11.12
C PHE A 36 3.78 0.18 9.88
N GLU A 37 3.35 0.88 8.82
CA GLU A 37 4.16 1.12 7.61
C GLU A 37 5.21 2.24 7.75
N ILE A 38 5.01 3.18 8.67
CA ILE A 38 5.96 4.25 9.03
C ILE A 38 6.99 3.71 10.03
N LEU A 39 6.64 2.80 10.93
CA LEU A 39 7.61 2.00 11.70
C LEU A 39 8.42 1.10 10.75
N ARG A 40 7.77 0.52 9.74
CA ARG A 40 8.41 -0.24 8.63
C ARG A 40 9.30 0.60 7.71
N SER A 41 9.37 1.93 7.89
CA SER A 41 10.23 2.83 7.11
C SER A 41 11.04 3.83 7.93
N ARG A 42 10.80 3.93 9.26
CA ARG A 42 11.62 4.72 10.20
C ARG A 42 12.76 3.93 10.83
N SER A 43 12.66 2.60 10.89
CA SER A 43 13.78 1.74 11.32
C SER A 43 15.00 1.83 10.39
N ASP A 44 14.81 2.29 9.14
CA ASP A 44 15.87 2.37 8.12
C ASP A 44 16.73 3.66 8.19
N VAL A 45 16.48 4.58 9.14
CA VAL A 45 17.10 5.93 9.14
C VAL A 45 17.80 6.31 10.46
N LEU A 46 17.71 5.51 11.53
CA LEU A 46 18.35 5.81 12.82
C LEU A 46 19.02 4.58 13.45
N SER A 47 20.26 4.29 13.02
CA SER A 47 21.21 3.43 13.76
C SER A 47 22.62 4.03 13.79
N THR A 48 22.84 4.98 14.71
CA THR A 48 24.19 5.42 15.09
C THR A 48 24.19 5.97 16.52
N PHE A 49 24.88 5.26 17.42
CA PHE A 49 25.12 5.58 18.86
C PHE A 49 23.86 5.57 19.75
N GLU A 50 23.86 5.09 20.99
CA GLU A 50 24.93 4.53 21.84
C GLU A 50 24.37 3.56 22.91
N ASP A 51 25.24 2.79 23.57
CA ASP A 51 24.90 1.86 24.67
C ASP A 51 24.58 2.59 25.99
N ALA A 52 23.53 2.16 26.73
CA ALA A 52 23.51 2.09 28.20
C ALA A 52 22.20 1.48 28.75
N SER A 53 22.30 0.83 29.90
CA SER A 53 21.20 0.18 30.62
C SER A 53 20.34 1.15 31.47
N LEU A 54 19.03 0.87 31.60
CA LEU A 54 18.24 0.82 32.85
C LEU A 54 16.73 0.67 32.60
N SER A 55 16.01 0.08 33.56
CA SER A 55 14.59 -0.31 33.45
C SER A 55 13.59 0.85 33.52
N PRO A 56 12.43 0.78 32.84
CA PRO A 56 11.41 1.83 32.91
C PRO A 56 10.47 1.70 34.12
N ALA A 57 10.19 2.83 34.78
CA ALA A 57 9.13 2.97 35.78
C ALA A 57 7.81 3.45 35.12
N PRO A 58 6.63 3.17 35.72
CA PRO A 58 5.34 3.42 35.06
C PRO A 58 4.87 4.89 35.13
N SER A 59 4.24 5.37 34.05
CA SER A 59 3.68 6.72 33.93
C SER A 59 2.35 6.90 34.67
N PRO A 60 2.06 8.09 35.25
CA PRO A 60 0.78 8.39 35.90
C PRO A 60 -0.34 8.78 34.89
N PRO A 61 -1.63 8.70 35.28
CA PRO A 61 -2.76 8.95 34.39
C PRO A 61 -3.08 10.46 34.19
N PRO A 62 -3.69 10.86 33.05
CA PRO A 62 -3.97 12.26 32.75
C PRO A 62 -5.23 12.80 33.45
N SER A 63 -5.13 14.02 33.98
CA SER A 63 -6.20 14.74 34.68
C SER A 63 -7.16 15.49 33.74
N ARG A 64 -8.47 15.43 34.04
CA ARG A 64 -9.51 16.22 33.37
C ARG A 64 -9.50 17.70 33.82
N ARG A 65 -9.76 18.64 32.90
CA ARG A 65 -10.27 19.99 33.22
C ARG A 65 -11.32 20.49 32.20
N PRO A 66 -12.16 21.48 32.56
CA PRO A 66 -13.41 21.79 31.86
C PRO A 66 -13.30 22.93 30.83
N LEU A 67 -14.33 23.06 30.00
CA LEU A 67 -14.48 24.13 29.00
C LEU A 67 -14.98 25.46 29.61
N PRO A 68 -14.47 26.63 29.17
CA PRO A 68 -15.05 27.95 29.47
C PRO A 68 -16.17 28.38 28.49
N PRO A 69 -16.95 29.44 28.80
CA PRO A 69 -18.22 29.75 28.12
C PRO A 69 -18.11 30.72 26.91
N LEU A 70 -19.20 30.78 26.13
CA LEU A 70 -19.46 31.65 24.98
C LEU A 70 -19.86 33.10 25.37
N PRO A 71 -19.57 34.08 24.49
CA PRO A 71 -20.40 35.30 24.39
C PRO A 71 -20.75 35.76 22.96
N SER A 72 -22.02 36.13 22.78
CA SER A 72 -22.60 37.30 22.07
C SER A 72 -22.17 37.71 20.64
N GLN A 73 -23.15 37.79 19.72
CA GLN A 73 -23.11 38.61 18.48
C GLN A 73 -23.74 40.01 18.69
N PRO A 74 -23.45 40.97 17.80
CA PRO A 74 -24.54 41.66 17.07
C PRO A 74 -24.31 41.83 15.54
N HIS A 75 -25.25 42.53 14.87
CA HIS A 75 -25.63 42.42 13.44
C HIS A 75 -24.93 43.35 12.39
N LEU A 76 -25.31 43.15 11.11
CA LEU A 76 -24.87 43.77 9.83
C LEU A 76 -25.16 45.28 9.65
N HIS A 77 -24.43 45.93 8.70
CA HIS A 77 -24.89 46.71 7.51
C HIS A 77 -23.72 47.56 6.89
N SER A 78 -23.71 48.09 5.64
CA SER A 78 -24.27 47.68 4.31
C SER A 78 -23.81 48.62 3.16
N LEU A 79 -23.49 48.10 1.95
CA LEU A 79 -23.41 48.81 0.61
C LEU A 79 -22.38 49.98 0.45
N SER A 80 -21.84 50.39 -0.73
CA SER A 80 -21.91 49.98 -2.16
C SER A 80 -20.95 50.79 -3.10
N HIS A 81 -20.84 50.39 -4.40
CA HIS A 81 -20.45 51.20 -5.60
C HIS A 81 -18.96 51.67 -5.77
N THR A 82 -18.35 51.92 -6.96
CA THR A 82 -18.70 51.81 -8.43
C THR A 82 -17.42 51.87 -9.31
N GLY A 83 -17.47 51.44 -10.59
CA GLY A 83 -16.46 51.77 -11.63
C GLY A 83 -16.53 50.94 -12.93
N SER A 84 -16.61 51.59 -14.10
CA SER A 84 -16.80 51.00 -15.46
C SER A 84 -15.72 51.56 -16.43
N VAL A 85 -15.40 51.01 -17.64
CA VAL A 85 -15.98 51.43 -18.95
C VAL A 85 -15.24 50.81 -20.19
N THR A 86 -15.97 50.14 -21.12
CA THR A 86 -15.77 49.96 -22.61
C THR A 86 -14.49 49.33 -23.26
N SER A 87 -14.41 48.93 -24.56
CA SER A 87 -15.35 48.39 -25.60
C SER A 87 -14.63 48.17 -26.98
N ALA A 88 -14.98 47.13 -27.77
CA ALA A 88 -14.94 46.99 -29.27
C ALA A 88 -14.94 45.47 -29.66
N LYS A 89 -15.94 44.87 -30.35
CA LYS A 89 -16.50 44.96 -31.73
C LYS A 89 -15.88 44.05 -32.83
N ASN A 90 -16.39 42.81 -32.87
CA ASN A 90 -16.72 41.86 -33.98
C ASN A 90 -16.18 42.02 -35.43
N LEU A 91 -15.87 40.87 -36.07
CA LEU A 91 -16.55 40.25 -37.25
C LEU A 91 -15.99 38.80 -37.49
N PRO A 92 -16.57 37.92 -38.36
CA PRO A 92 -16.88 36.53 -37.95
C PRO A 92 -16.22 35.40 -38.77
N LEU A 93 -16.38 34.15 -38.31
CA LEU A 93 -16.01 32.90 -38.98
C LEU A 93 -17.11 31.81 -38.79
N PRO A 94 -17.16 30.75 -39.64
CA PRO A 94 -18.44 30.15 -40.08
C PRO A 94 -19.04 29.06 -39.18
N GLU A 95 -20.32 28.78 -39.43
CA GLU A 95 -21.16 27.81 -38.71
C GLU A 95 -20.79 26.34 -38.97
N LEU A 96 -20.98 25.51 -37.94
CA LEU A 96 -21.02 24.05 -37.99
C LEU A 96 -22.23 23.57 -37.16
N PRO A 97 -22.83 22.41 -37.49
CA PRO A 97 -24.24 22.15 -37.25
C PRO A 97 -24.61 21.90 -35.79
N ASN A 98 -25.91 22.09 -35.50
CA ASN A 98 -26.52 21.93 -34.19
C ASN A 98 -26.28 20.55 -33.57
N THR A 99 -25.42 20.51 -32.55
CA THR A 99 -25.48 19.48 -31.49
C THR A 99 -26.09 20.14 -30.27
N GLU A 100 -27.25 19.65 -29.82
CA GLU A 100 -27.91 20.16 -28.62
C GLU A 100 -26.97 20.10 -27.41
N ARG A 101 -26.64 21.28 -26.86
CA ARG A 101 -25.95 21.35 -25.56
C ARG A 101 -26.94 20.99 -24.45
N ARG A 102 -27.11 19.70 -24.18
CA ARG A 102 -27.61 19.26 -22.87
C ARG A 102 -26.72 19.87 -21.78
N PRO A 103 -27.27 20.49 -20.74
CA PRO A 103 -26.47 20.90 -19.60
C PRO A 103 -25.86 19.65 -18.96
N SER A 104 -24.57 19.67 -18.70
CA SER A 104 -24.00 18.82 -17.65
C SER A 104 -24.75 19.12 -16.35
N SER A 105 -25.03 18.10 -15.53
CA SER A 105 -25.95 18.20 -14.38
C SER A 105 -25.21 18.36 -13.03
N PRO A 106 -24.73 19.55 -12.63
CA PRO A 106 -24.14 19.75 -11.30
C PRO A 106 -25.15 19.66 -10.14
N ARG A 107 -26.45 19.57 -10.42
CA ARG A 107 -27.50 19.51 -9.38
C ARG A 107 -27.45 18.24 -8.56
N LEU A 108 -27.27 17.07 -9.19
CA LEU A 108 -27.20 15.78 -8.48
C LEU A 108 -25.92 15.68 -7.65
N SER A 109 -24.76 16.00 -8.22
CA SER A 109 -23.46 15.87 -7.54
C SER A 109 -23.31 16.74 -6.29
N ILE A 110 -23.89 17.96 -6.29
CA ILE A 110 -23.89 18.84 -5.11
C ILE A 110 -24.79 18.29 -4.00
N SER A 111 -26.01 17.86 -4.34
CA SER A 111 -26.96 17.24 -3.40
C SER A 111 -26.40 15.93 -2.83
N LEU A 112 -25.96 15.05 -3.73
CA LEU A 112 -25.17 13.82 -3.54
C LEU A 112 -24.11 13.98 -2.43
N SER A 113 -23.36 15.06 -2.64
CA SER A 113 -22.28 15.57 -1.81
C SER A 113 -22.59 15.92 -0.34
N GLN A 114 -23.81 16.35 -0.06
CA GLN A 114 -24.17 17.09 1.15
C GLN A 114 -25.28 16.39 1.95
N SER A 115 -25.95 15.42 1.35
CA SER A 115 -26.96 14.58 2.00
C SER A 115 -26.33 13.34 2.63
N SER A 116 -26.34 13.26 3.97
CA SER A 116 -26.16 12.00 4.71
C SER A 116 -27.45 11.14 4.71
N LEU A 117 -28.22 11.20 3.62
CA LEU A 117 -29.50 10.51 3.48
C LEU A 117 -29.25 9.06 3.08
N LEU A 118 -30.11 8.17 3.57
CA LEU A 118 -30.21 6.82 3.04
C LEU A 118 -30.93 6.84 1.67
N TRP A 119 -30.71 5.83 0.83
CA TRP A 119 -31.39 5.68 -0.46
C TRP A 119 -32.92 5.69 -0.29
N ARG A 120 -33.42 4.97 0.72
CA ARG A 120 -34.85 4.93 1.09
C ARG A 120 -35.42 6.27 1.59
N GLU A 121 -34.56 7.24 1.89
CA GLU A 121 -34.96 8.56 2.38
C GLU A 121 -35.09 9.61 1.28
N LEU A 122 -34.65 9.31 0.05
CA LEU A 122 -34.84 10.15 -1.14
C LEU A 122 -36.34 10.30 -1.45
N GLU A 123 -36.77 11.46 -1.93
CA GLU A 123 -38.20 11.75 -2.14
C GLU A 123 -38.81 10.79 -3.17
N ASP A 124 -38.17 10.60 -4.33
CA ASP A 124 -38.61 9.71 -5.40
C ASP A 124 -38.70 8.23 -4.97
N VAL A 125 -37.92 7.82 -3.96
CA VAL A 125 -37.93 6.45 -3.41
C VAL A 125 -38.96 6.31 -2.30
N ARG A 126 -39.03 7.29 -1.39
CA ARG A 126 -39.93 7.29 -0.22
C ARG A 126 -41.39 7.25 -0.60
N TYR A 127 -41.77 7.90 -1.70
CA TYR A 127 -43.14 7.93 -2.22
C TYR A 127 -43.41 6.87 -3.29
N SER A 128 -42.43 5.99 -3.58
CA SER A 128 -42.59 4.91 -4.55
C SER A 128 -43.30 3.70 -3.93
N PRO A 129 -44.40 3.19 -4.52
CA PRO A 129 -45.07 1.98 -4.02
C PRO A 129 -44.18 0.73 -4.13
N ASP A 130 -43.21 0.72 -5.05
CA ASP A 130 -42.24 -0.37 -5.20
C ASP A 130 -41.38 -0.56 -3.94
N LEU A 131 -41.19 0.48 -3.12
CA LEU A 131 -40.38 0.38 -1.89
C LEU A 131 -40.99 -0.62 -0.90
N GLU A 132 -42.31 -0.70 -0.80
CA GLU A 132 -43.03 -1.63 0.09
C GLU A 132 -42.91 -3.08 -0.39
N LEU A 133 -42.79 -3.31 -1.70
CA LEU A 133 -42.66 -4.63 -2.33
C LEU A 133 -41.26 -5.25 -2.14
N LEU A 134 -40.24 -4.44 -1.88
CA LEU A 134 -38.86 -4.92 -1.69
C LEU A 134 -38.66 -5.58 -0.32
N THR A 135 -37.96 -6.71 -0.30
CA THR A 135 -37.51 -7.34 0.95
C THR A 135 -36.47 -6.49 1.66
N GLU A 136 -36.32 -6.67 2.96
CA GLU A 136 -35.32 -5.95 3.76
C GLU A 136 -33.88 -6.15 3.24
N ASP A 137 -33.55 -7.35 2.72
CA ASP A 137 -32.23 -7.59 2.11
C ASP A 137 -32.08 -6.92 0.74
N GLN A 138 -33.14 -6.81 -0.06
CA GLN A 138 -33.13 -6.02 -1.30
C GLN A 138 -32.95 -4.52 -1.02
N ARG A 139 -33.65 -3.98 -0.02
CA ARG A 139 -33.48 -2.58 0.44
C ARG A 139 -32.03 -2.34 0.89
N ARG A 140 -31.48 -3.21 1.75
CA ARG A 140 -30.06 -3.13 2.19
C ARG A 140 -29.07 -3.24 1.04
N LEU A 141 -29.34 -4.08 0.06
CA LEU A 141 -28.52 -4.18 -1.14
C LEU A 141 -28.54 -2.86 -1.92
N GLN A 142 -29.71 -2.24 -2.09
CA GLN A 142 -29.83 -0.93 -2.75
C GLN A 142 -29.15 0.20 -1.96
N GLU A 143 -29.20 0.19 -0.63
CA GLU A 143 -28.43 1.11 0.23
C GLU A 143 -26.91 0.98 -0.02
N VAL A 144 -26.37 -0.24 -0.15
CA VAL A 144 -24.94 -0.44 -0.47
C VAL A 144 -24.60 0.02 -1.90
N ARG A 145 -25.50 -0.22 -2.88
CA ARG A 145 -25.33 0.30 -4.25
C ARG A 145 -25.34 1.83 -4.26
N PHE A 146 -26.21 2.46 -3.48
CA PHE A 146 -26.27 3.91 -3.32
C PHE A 146 -25.03 4.47 -2.60
N GLU A 147 -24.52 3.77 -1.57
CA GLU A 147 -23.27 4.14 -0.90
C GLU A 147 -22.10 4.21 -1.90
N VAL A 148 -22.02 3.33 -2.91
CA VAL A 148 -21.02 3.43 -3.98
C VAL A 148 -21.08 4.79 -4.69
N VAL A 149 -22.29 5.26 -5.04
CA VAL A 149 -22.52 6.53 -5.76
C VAL A 149 -22.23 7.74 -4.88
N THR A 150 -22.83 7.80 -3.68
CA THR A 150 -22.67 8.97 -2.78
C THR A 150 -21.23 9.11 -2.29
N SER A 151 -20.57 8.00 -1.96
CA SER A 151 -19.16 8.04 -1.57
C SER A 151 -18.20 8.33 -2.73
N GLU A 152 -18.58 8.05 -3.99
CA GLU A 152 -17.81 8.51 -5.16
C GLU A 152 -17.98 10.02 -5.36
N ALA A 153 -19.19 10.56 -5.16
CA ALA A 153 -19.45 12.00 -5.26
C ALA A 153 -18.62 12.78 -4.25
N SER A 154 -18.63 12.35 -2.98
CA SER A 154 -17.80 12.94 -1.91
C SER A 154 -16.31 12.81 -2.20
N TYR A 155 -15.85 11.65 -2.69
CA TYR A 155 -14.45 11.47 -3.07
C TYR A 155 -14.04 12.37 -4.25
N CYS A 156 -14.87 12.50 -5.28
CA CYS A 156 -14.64 13.43 -6.39
C CYS A 156 -14.55 14.88 -5.89
N ARG A 157 -15.41 15.31 -4.95
CA ARG A 157 -15.29 16.64 -4.31
C ARG A 157 -13.93 16.82 -3.63
N SER A 158 -13.45 15.83 -2.88
CA SER A 158 -12.13 15.91 -2.24
C SER A 158 -10.98 15.95 -3.26
N LEU A 159 -11.10 15.24 -4.39
CA LEU A 159 -10.15 15.36 -5.51
C LEU A 159 -10.21 16.74 -6.17
N ASP A 160 -11.39 17.34 -6.26
CA ASP A 160 -11.59 18.68 -6.80
C ASP A 160 -10.90 19.73 -5.93
N ILE A 161 -11.09 19.64 -4.60
CA ILE A 161 -10.41 20.49 -3.61
C ILE A 161 -8.89 20.39 -3.77
N VAL A 162 -8.30 19.19 -3.73
CA VAL A 162 -6.83 19.06 -3.78
C VAL A 162 -6.26 19.54 -5.13
N VAL A 163 -6.92 19.24 -6.25
CA VAL A 163 -6.39 19.66 -7.56
C VAL A 163 -6.60 21.16 -7.81
N ASP A 164 -7.76 21.73 -7.49
CA ASP A 164 -8.04 23.12 -7.81
C ASP A 164 -7.50 24.12 -6.77
N HIS A 165 -7.40 23.74 -5.49
CA HIS A 165 -6.87 24.59 -4.42
C HIS A 165 -5.36 24.43 -4.18
N PHE A 166 -4.80 23.21 -4.30
CA PHE A 166 -3.37 22.98 -4.08
C PHE A 166 -2.58 22.81 -5.38
N VAL A 167 -2.91 21.82 -6.23
CA VAL A 167 -2.12 21.50 -7.46
C VAL A 167 -2.07 22.69 -8.45
N LYS A 168 -3.17 23.45 -8.54
CA LYS A 168 -3.29 24.67 -9.37
C LYS A 168 -2.88 25.97 -8.66
N SER A 169 -2.50 25.95 -7.38
CA SER A 169 -2.07 27.16 -6.68
C SER A 169 -0.82 27.76 -7.33
N LYS A 170 -0.93 29.02 -7.78
CA LYS A 170 0.20 29.75 -8.39
C LYS A 170 1.33 29.97 -7.38
N GLN A 171 0.98 30.30 -6.14
CA GLN A 171 1.95 30.53 -5.05
C GLN A 171 2.71 29.23 -4.74
N LEU A 172 2.00 28.11 -4.60
CA LEU A 172 2.62 26.81 -4.34
C LEU A 172 3.47 26.35 -5.53
N GLY A 173 2.97 26.54 -6.75
CA GLY A 173 3.68 26.17 -7.99
C GLY A 173 4.96 26.95 -8.25
N GLN A 174 5.10 28.18 -7.74
CA GLN A 174 6.33 28.98 -7.82
C GLN A 174 7.43 28.50 -6.86
N LEU A 175 7.06 27.75 -5.82
CA LEU A 175 7.97 27.26 -4.76
C LEU A 175 8.45 25.81 -5.00
N LEU A 176 8.03 25.20 -6.11
CA LEU A 176 8.29 23.80 -6.45
C LEU A 176 9.11 23.70 -7.73
N THR A 177 10.14 22.86 -7.73
CA THR A 177 10.76 22.42 -8.99
C THR A 177 9.80 21.54 -9.77
N THR A 178 10.02 21.39 -11.09
CA THR A 178 9.25 20.44 -11.92
C THR A 178 9.30 19.03 -11.35
N GLN A 179 10.44 18.61 -10.80
CA GLN A 179 10.62 17.30 -10.18
C GLN A 179 9.81 17.18 -8.88
N ASP A 180 9.91 18.16 -7.97
CA ASP A 180 9.14 18.17 -6.72
C ASP A 180 7.64 18.17 -6.99
N LYS A 181 7.18 18.94 -7.97
CA LYS A 181 5.76 18.97 -8.37
C LYS A 181 5.30 17.61 -8.90
N ASN A 182 6.10 16.96 -9.75
CA ASN A 182 5.80 15.65 -10.32
C ASN A 182 5.82 14.54 -9.25
N TRP A 183 6.71 14.62 -8.25
CA TRP A 183 6.75 13.65 -7.15
C TRP A 183 5.66 13.88 -6.11
N LEU A 184 5.41 15.14 -5.70
CA LEU A 184 4.42 15.48 -4.67
C LEU A 184 2.98 15.22 -5.11
N PHE A 185 2.63 15.54 -6.36
CA PHE A 185 1.27 15.41 -6.86
C PHE A 185 1.06 14.25 -7.83
N SER A 186 2.14 13.60 -8.30
CA SER A 186 2.07 12.42 -9.17
C SER A 186 1.06 12.63 -10.32
N ARG A 187 0.15 11.69 -10.53
CA ARG A 187 -0.94 11.76 -11.53
C ARG A 187 -2.30 12.17 -10.95
N LEU A 188 -2.35 12.97 -9.88
CA LEU A 188 -3.60 13.32 -9.18
C LEU A 188 -4.67 13.97 -10.09
N ALA A 189 -4.25 14.72 -11.11
CA ALA A 189 -5.16 15.29 -12.10
C ALA A 189 -5.83 14.23 -12.99
N ASP A 190 -5.10 13.16 -13.34
CA ASP A 190 -5.62 12.02 -14.10
C ASP A 190 -6.56 11.19 -13.22
N VAL A 191 -6.20 10.98 -11.94
CA VAL A 191 -7.05 10.31 -10.94
C VAL A 191 -8.40 11.04 -10.87
N ARG A 192 -8.40 12.36 -10.67
CA ARG A 192 -9.63 13.16 -10.67
C ARG A 192 -10.44 13.04 -11.95
N THR A 193 -9.78 13.03 -13.10
CA THR A 193 -10.46 12.92 -14.40
C THR A 193 -11.16 11.56 -14.54
N ILE A 194 -10.50 10.48 -14.11
CA ILE A 194 -11.06 9.13 -14.25
C ILE A 194 -12.16 8.84 -13.21
N SER A 195 -12.01 9.33 -11.98
CA SER A 195 -13.04 9.26 -10.93
C SER A 195 -14.30 10.06 -11.28
N ARG A 196 -14.17 11.29 -11.77
CA ARG A 196 -15.33 12.08 -12.26
C ARG A 196 -16.07 11.38 -13.40
N ARG A 197 -15.35 10.69 -14.30
CA ARG A 197 -15.97 9.90 -15.38
C ARG A 197 -16.74 8.70 -14.81
N PHE A 198 -16.18 8.00 -13.83
CA PHE A 198 -16.86 6.90 -13.14
C PHE A 198 -18.12 7.39 -12.41
N LEU A 199 -18.04 8.49 -11.65
CA LEU A 199 -19.19 9.13 -11.02
C LEU A 199 -20.30 9.45 -12.02
N SER A 200 -19.97 10.08 -13.15
CA SER A 200 -20.96 10.42 -14.18
C SER A 200 -21.68 9.19 -14.75
N MET A 201 -21.00 8.04 -14.88
CA MET A 201 -21.64 6.78 -15.31
C MET A 201 -22.57 6.22 -14.23
N LEU A 202 -22.18 6.32 -12.95
CA LEU A 202 -23.01 5.91 -11.81
C LEU A 202 -24.26 6.79 -11.65
N GLU A 203 -24.09 8.11 -11.71
CA GLU A 203 -25.18 9.09 -11.62
C GLU A 203 -26.20 8.88 -12.75
N GLN A 204 -25.74 8.74 -14.00
CA GLN A 204 -26.61 8.47 -15.15
C GLN A 204 -27.41 7.16 -14.98
N ARG A 205 -26.78 6.11 -14.44
CA ARG A 205 -27.45 4.83 -14.20
C ARG A 205 -28.49 4.93 -13.08
N MET A 206 -28.16 5.62 -12.00
CA MET A 206 -29.08 5.86 -10.88
C MET A 206 -30.27 6.74 -11.29
N GLU A 207 -30.05 7.78 -12.11
CA GLU A 207 -31.10 8.65 -12.66
C GLU A 207 -32.02 7.89 -13.64
N SER A 208 -31.51 6.85 -14.32
CA SER A 208 -32.31 6.03 -15.24
C SER A 208 -33.27 5.04 -14.56
N ASP A 209 -32.93 4.53 -13.37
CA ASP A 209 -33.81 3.68 -12.55
C ASP A 209 -33.37 3.76 -11.08
N ILE A 210 -33.92 4.73 -10.34
CA ILE A 210 -33.55 4.96 -8.93
C ILE A 210 -33.93 3.79 -8.02
N MET A 211 -34.87 2.92 -8.44
CA MET A 211 -35.36 1.81 -7.62
C MET A 211 -34.52 0.53 -7.79
N ARG A 212 -33.95 0.30 -8.98
CA ARG A 212 -33.34 -0.99 -9.34
C ARG A 212 -31.94 -0.87 -9.95
N PHE A 213 -31.33 0.32 -9.94
CA PHE A 213 -29.99 0.52 -10.50
C PHE A 213 -28.94 -0.44 -9.95
N THR A 214 -28.06 -0.92 -10.83
CA THR A 214 -26.88 -1.74 -10.55
C THR A 214 -25.59 -0.95 -10.80
N VAL A 215 -24.50 -1.32 -10.12
CA VAL A 215 -23.21 -0.61 -10.18
C VAL A 215 -22.01 -1.49 -10.56
N CYS A 216 -22.12 -2.82 -10.41
CA CYS A 216 -20.97 -3.72 -10.56
C CYS A 216 -20.53 -3.94 -12.01
N ASP A 217 -21.45 -3.86 -12.97
CA ASP A 217 -21.13 -3.86 -14.40
C ASP A 217 -20.30 -2.62 -14.79
N ILE A 218 -20.71 -1.44 -14.31
CA ILE A 218 -19.99 -0.17 -14.52
C ILE A 218 -18.59 -0.24 -13.88
N ILE A 219 -18.48 -0.75 -12.64
CA ILE A 219 -17.19 -0.95 -11.97
C ILE A 219 -16.29 -1.89 -12.80
N ALA A 220 -16.83 -3.01 -13.29
CA ALA A 220 -16.07 -3.97 -14.08
C ALA A 220 -15.59 -3.39 -15.43
N GLU A 221 -16.42 -2.61 -16.13
CA GLU A 221 -16.05 -1.92 -17.37
C GLU A 221 -14.99 -0.84 -17.13
N HIS A 222 -15.08 -0.12 -16.02
CA HIS A 222 -14.21 1.01 -15.71
C HIS A 222 -12.86 0.60 -15.09
N CYS A 223 -12.78 -0.59 -14.50
CA CYS A 223 -11.60 -1.10 -13.80
C CYS A 223 -10.28 -1.05 -14.62
N PRO A 224 -10.23 -1.36 -15.93
CA PRO A 224 -9.03 -1.18 -16.74
C PRO A 224 -8.53 0.27 -16.78
N ARG A 225 -9.44 1.25 -16.79
CA ARG A 225 -9.07 2.68 -16.78
C ARG A 225 -8.55 3.12 -15.41
N PHE A 226 -9.16 2.64 -14.33
CA PHE A 226 -8.61 2.81 -12.98
C PHE A 226 -7.19 2.23 -12.88
N ARG A 227 -6.95 1.00 -13.35
CA ARG A 227 -5.62 0.37 -13.35
C ARG A 227 -4.55 1.25 -14.01
N CYS A 228 -4.83 1.84 -15.17
CA CYS A 228 -3.88 2.69 -15.89
C CYS A 228 -3.47 3.98 -15.15
N VAL A 229 -4.25 4.43 -14.16
CA VAL A 229 -4.06 5.72 -13.47
C VAL A 229 -3.70 5.53 -12.00
N TYR A 230 -4.41 4.64 -11.29
CA TYR A 230 -4.18 4.37 -9.88
C TYR A 230 -2.89 3.59 -9.64
N VAL A 231 -2.56 2.57 -10.45
CA VAL A 231 -1.31 1.79 -10.22
C VAL A 231 -0.08 2.72 -10.23
N PRO A 232 0.17 3.56 -11.25
CA PRO A 232 1.31 4.49 -11.22
C PRO A 232 1.23 5.54 -10.10
N TYR A 233 0.02 5.97 -9.70
CA TYR A 233 -0.14 6.91 -8.60
C TYR A 233 0.31 6.29 -7.28
N LEU A 234 -0.15 5.07 -6.99
CA LEU A 234 0.13 4.33 -5.76
C LEU A 234 1.59 3.86 -5.68
N THR A 235 2.20 3.45 -6.80
CA THR A 235 3.65 3.17 -6.87
C THR A 235 4.50 4.36 -6.44
N ASN A 236 4.04 5.58 -6.70
CA ASN A 236 4.73 6.82 -6.33
C ASN A 236 4.42 7.32 -4.91
N GLN A 237 3.64 6.61 -4.08
CA GLN A 237 3.18 7.11 -2.78
C GLN A 237 4.35 7.41 -1.81
N SER A 238 5.38 6.56 -1.78
CA SER A 238 6.60 6.80 -1.00
C SER A 238 7.31 8.10 -1.39
N TYR A 239 7.41 8.38 -2.69
CA TYR A 239 7.99 9.61 -3.23
C TYR A 239 7.14 10.84 -2.91
N GLN A 240 5.81 10.72 -2.93
CA GLN A 240 4.90 11.81 -2.50
C GLN A 240 5.14 12.17 -1.03
N ASP A 241 5.13 11.17 -0.15
CA ASP A 241 5.34 11.36 1.29
C ASP A 241 6.76 11.90 1.60
N ALA A 242 7.81 11.33 1.01
CA ALA A 242 9.18 11.80 1.20
C ALA A 242 9.38 13.24 0.68
N THR A 243 8.79 13.57 -0.48
CA THR A 243 8.86 14.92 -1.07
C THR A 243 8.09 15.92 -0.21
N TYR A 244 6.88 15.56 0.27
CA TYR A 244 6.11 16.39 1.19
C TYR A 244 6.89 16.70 2.48
N GLN A 245 7.47 15.68 3.13
CA GLN A 245 8.26 15.86 4.35
C GLN A 245 9.51 16.72 4.10
N LYS A 246 10.25 16.46 3.01
CA LYS A 246 11.40 17.27 2.59
C LYS A 246 11.03 18.74 2.42
N LEU A 247 9.91 19.03 1.76
CA LEU A 247 9.46 20.41 1.50
C LEU A 247 8.94 21.10 2.75
N MET A 248 8.16 20.42 3.60
CA MET A 248 7.65 20.98 4.86
C MET A 248 8.77 21.31 5.85
N ASN A 249 9.86 20.53 5.85
CA ASN A 249 11.00 20.73 6.76
C ASN A 249 12.08 21.66 6.18
N GLY A 250 12.32 21.59 4.86
CA GLY A 250 13.41 22.30 4.18
C GLY A 250 13.03 23.59 3.44
N ASN A 251 11.74 23.85 3.21
CA ASN A 251 11.27 25.05 2.49
C ASN A 251 10.20 25.80 3.33
N PRO A 252 10.61 26.81 4.13
CA PRO A 252 9.70 27.59 4.97
C PRO A 252 8.58 28.28 4.19
N GLY A 253 8.85 28.72 2.96
CA GLY A 253 7.84 29.35 2.08
C GLY A 253 6.77 28.35 1.64
N PHE A 254 7.17 27.13 1.26
CA PHE A 254 6.24 26.05 0.94
C PHE A 254 5.35 25.73 2.15
N LYS A 255 5.96 25.54 3.34
CA LYS A 255 5.24 25.31 4.58
C LYS A 255 4.20 26.40 4.87
N GLN A 256 4.60 27.67 4.82
CA GLN A 256 3.71 28.80 5.07
C GLN A 256 2.53 28.86 4.07
N VAL A 257 2.78 28.61 2.78
CA VAL A 257 1.71 28.58 1.77
C VAL A 257 0.77 27.40 2.00
N VAL A 258 1.28 26.20 2.29
CA VAL A 258 0.45 25.02 2.62
C VAL A 258 -0.43 25.29 3.86
N GLU A 259 0.16 25.75 4.97
CA GLU A 259 -0.58 26.09 6.19
C GLU A 259 -1.64 27.19 5.97
N THR A 260 -1.42 28.11 5.03
CA THR A 260 -2.41 29.12 4.64
C THR A 260 -3.52 28.53 3.76
N LEU A 261 -3.20 27.64 2.83
CA LEU A 261 -4.19 26.94 1.99
C LEU A 261 -5.08 26.00 2.84
N GLU A 262 -4.51 25.29 3.82
CA GLU A 262 -5.22 24.37 4.73
C GLU A 262 -6.24 25.09 5.64
N LYS A 263 -6.02 26.37 5.94
CA LYS A 263 -6.97 27.22 6.71
C LYS A 263 -8.21 27.62 5.91
N SER A 264 -8.24 27.37 4.59
CA SER A 264 -9.42 27.61 3.76
C SER A 264 -10.60 26.72 4.20
N GLN A 265 -11.80 27.30 4.29
CA GLN A 265 -13.02 26.54 4.60
C GLN A 265 -13.28 25.40 3.59
N VAL A 266 -12.83 25.57 2.35
CA VAL A 266 -12.92 24.58 1.26
C VAL A 266 -12.16 23.29 1.58
N CYS A 267 -11.15 23.34 2.46
CA CYS A 267 -10.39 22.16 2.89
C CYS A 267 -11.09 21.35 4.00
N GLU A 268 -12.20 21.83 4.56
CA GLU A 268 -12.96 21.17 5.64
C GLU A 268 -12.08 20.74 6.85
N ARG A 269 -10.99 21.47 7.11
CA ARG A 269 -9.94 21.19 8.13
C ARG A 269 -9.04 19.97 7.84
N LEU A 270 -9.09 19.40 6.64
CA LEU A 270 -8.17 18.35 6.21
C LEU A 270 -6.84 18.97 5.72
N PRO A 271 -5.68 18.46 6.17
CA PRO A 271 -4.38 18.88 5.65
C PRO A 271 -4.12 18.28 4.26
N LEU A 272 -3.19 18.86 3.51
CA LEU A 272 -2.82 18.42 2.15
C LEU A 272 -2.47 16.92 2.13
N ARG A 273 -1.71 16.45 3.12
CA ARG A 273 -1.31 15.03 3.22
C ARG A 273 -2.50 14.08 3.28
N SER A 274 -3.60 14.46 3.94
CA SER A 274 -4.82 13.66 4.01
C SER A 274 -5.53 13.56 2.66
N PHE A 275 -5.40 14.55 1.77
CA PHE A 275 -5.92 14.44 0.41
C PHE A 275 -5.06 13.52 -0.48
N LEU A 276 -3.73 13.51 -0.29
CA LEU A 276 -2.82 12.71 -1.12
C LEU A 276 -3.01 11.19 -0.95
N VAL A 277 -3.46 10.73 0.22
CA VAL A 277 -3.70 9.30 0.50
C VAL A 277 -5.09 8.80 0.02
N LEU A 278 -6.03 9.70 -0.30
CA LEU A 278 -7.40 9.32 -0.67
C LEU A 278 -7.50 8.31 -1.84
N PRO A 279 -6.65 8.34 -2.89
CA PRO A 279 -6.75 7.35 -3.97
C PRO A 279 -6.50 5.91 -3.52
N PHE A 280 -5.62 5.70 -2.53
CA PHE A 280 -5.37 4.38 -1.93
C PHE A 280 -6.58 3.91 -1.10
N GLN A 281 -7.12 4.81 -0.27
CA GLN A 281 -8.32 4.54 0.53
C GLN A 281 -9.54 4.28 -0.37
N ARG A 282 -9.66 4.95 -1.52
CA ARG A 282 -10.82 4.77 -2.41
C ARG A 282 -10.84 3.40 -3.06
N ILE A 283 -9.73 2.95 -3.66
CA ILE A 283 -9.73 1.65 -4.37
C ILE A 283 -9.98 0.47 -3.42
N THR A 284 -9.48 0.57 -2.19
CA THR A 284 -9.75 -0.41 -1.12
C THR A 284 -11.20 -0.33 -0.61
N ARG A 285 -11.77 0.88 -0.44
CA ARG A 285 -13.19 1.05 -0.08
C ARG A 285 -14.14 0.49 -1.14
N ILE A 286 -13.89 0.72 -2.43
CA ILE A 286 -14.70 0.17 -3.54
C ILE A 286 -14.68 -1.37 -3.48
N LYS A 287 -13.52 -2.00 -3.26
CA LYS A 287 -13.43 -3.46 -3.06
C LYS A 287 -14.38 -3.93 -1.94
N LEU A 288 -14.36 -3.27 -0.78
CA LEU A 288 -15.20 -3.64 0.36
C LEU A 288 -16.71 -3.47 0.07
N LEU A 289 -17.09 -2.43 -0.67
CA LEU A 289 -18.47 -2.22 -1.12
C LEU A 289 -18.92 -3.35 -2.07
N VAL A 290 -18.10 -3.71 -3.05
CA VAL A 290 -18.40 -4.83 -3.97
C VAL A 290 -18.45 -6.16 -3.22
N GLN A 291 -17.60 -6.42 -2.24
CA GLN A 291 -17.70 -7.61 -1.38
C GLN A 291 -19.02 -7.67 -0.60
N ASN A 292 -19.53 -6.53 -0.14
CA ASN A 292 -20.83 -6.44 0.54
C ASN A 292 -22.00 -6.70 -0.44
N ILE A 293 -21.91 -6.20 -1.68
CA ILE A 293 -22.86 -6.49 -2.76
C ILE A 293 -22.86 -8.00 -3.09
N VAL A 294 -21.69 -8.61 -3.31
CA VAL A 294 -21.56 -10.06 -3.60
C VAL A 294 -22.23 -10.91 -2.50
N LYS A 295 -22.06 -10.55 -1.22
CA LYS A 295 -22.68 -11.25 -0.08
C LYS A 295 -24.20 -11.14 -0.01
N ARG A 296 -24.82 -10.21 -0.74
CA ARG A 296 -26.26 -9.90 -0.70
C ARG A 296 -26.98 -10.18 -2.02
N THR A 297 -26.24 -10.45 -3.09
CA THR A 297 -26.81 -10.74 -4.40
C THR A 297 -27.14 -12.22 -4.50
N THR A 298 -28.32 -12.57 -5.04
CA THR A 298 -28.74 -13.96 -5.22
C THR A 298 -27.76 -14.70 -6.15
N PRO A 299 -27.19 -15.86 -5.74
CA PRO A 299 -26.30 -16.64 -6.59
C PRO A 299 -26.95 -17.06 -7.91
N GLY A 300 -26.14 -17.18 -8.97
CA GLY A 300 -26.61 -17.58 -10.31
C GLY A 300 -27.27 -16.48 -11.14
N THR A 301 -27.45 -15.27 -10.59
CA THR A 301 -27.95 -14.11 -11.34
C THR A 301 -26.86 -13.45 -12.19
N GLU A 302 -27.26 -12.69 -13.23
CA GLU A 302 -26.34 -11.84 -14.00
C GLU A 302 -25.65 -10.81 -13.10
N GLU A 303 -26.36 -10.25 -12.11
CA GLU A 303 -25.75 -9.30 -11.17
C GLU A 303 -24.68 -9.98 -10.30
N ALA A 304 -24.92 -11.19 -9.79
CA ALA A 304 -23.90 -11.92 -9.04
C ALA A 304 -22.65 -12.15 -9.91
N THR A 305 -22.85 -12.45 -11.18
CA THR A 305 -21.77 -12.60 -12.17
C THR A 305 -20.99 -11.29 -12.37
N HIS A 306 -21.68 -10.16 -12.52
CA HIS A 306 -21.05 -8.84 -12.60
C HIS A 306 -20.32 -8.44 -11.31
N ALA A 307 -20.89 -8.71 -10.14
CA ALA A 307 -20.32 -8.40 -8.83
C ALA A 307 -19.04 -9.23 -8.55
N ILE A 308 -19.06 -10.54 -8.85
CA ILE A 308 -17.87 -11.40 -8.75
C ILE A 308 -16.79 -10.95 -9.74
N ARG A 309 -17.16 -10.61 -10.98
CA ARG A 309 -16.22 -10.08 -11.99
C ARG A 309 -15.58 -8.76 -11.54
N ALA A 310 -16.37 -7.82 -11.05
CA ALA A 310 -15.89 -6.54 -10.51
C ALA A 310 -14.91 -6.77 -9.34
N LEU A 311 -15.25 -7.68 -8.41
CA LEU A 311 -14.39 -8.03 -7.29
C LEU A 311 -13.04 -8.58 -7.75
N LYS A 312 -13.03 -9.59 -8.63
CA LYS A 312 -11.80 -10.18 -9.18
C LYS A 312 -10.89 -9.14 -9.85
N LEU A 313 -11.48 -8.20 -10.61
CA LEU A 313 -10.74 -7.14 -11.29
C LEU A 313 -10.13 -6.12 -10.32
N LEU A 314 -10.88 -5.71 -9.29
CA LEU A 314 -10.37 -4.81 -8.23
C LEU A 314 -9.25 -5.48 -7.42
N GLU A 315 -9.42 -6.75 -7.07
CA GLU A 315 -8.39 -7.52 -6.36
C GLU A 315 -7.11 -7.70 -7.19
N LYS A 316 -7.24 -7.94 -8.49
CA LYS A 316 -6.11 -7.97 -9.42
C LYS A 316 -5.36 -6.63 -9.44
N MET A 317 -6.07 -5.50 -9.57
CA MET A 317 -5.45 -4.17 -9.58
C MET A 317 -4.72 -3.85 -8.26
N ILE A 318 -5.29 -4.23 -7.11
CA ILE A 318 -4.66 -4.01 -5.80
C ILE A 318 -3.39 -4.87 -5.67
N ARG A 319 -3.40 -6.13 -6.11
CA ARG A 319 -2.19 -6.96 -6.16
C ARG A 319 -1.11 -6.34 -7.04
N GLU A 320 -1.46 -5.93 -8.25
CA GLU A 320 -0.53 -5.31 -9.21
C GLU A 320 0.02 -3.97 -8.71
N SER A 321 -0.74 -3.21 -7.91
CA SER A 321 -0.26 -2.01 -7.22
C SER A 321 0.84 -2.36 -6.20
N ASN A 322 0.58 -3.37 -5.36
CA ASN A 322 1.55 -3.84 -4.36
C ASN A 322 2.81 -4.45 -5.01
N GLU A 323 2.65 -5.22 -6.09
CA GLU A 323 3.75 -5.74 -6.91
C GLU A 323 4.58 -4.60 -7.52
N SER A 324 3.94 -3.57 -8.05
CA SER A 324 4.64 -2.41 -8.63
C SER A 324 5.39 -1.58 -7.57
N ILE A 325 4.81 -1.40 -6.38
CA ILE A 325 5.49 -0.78 -5.22
C ILE A 325 6.73 -1.60 -4.83
N SER A 326 6.60 -2.93 -4.76
CA SER A 326 7.71 -3.83 -4.42
C SER A 326 8.83 -3.80 -5.47
N GLN A 327 8.46 -3.83 -6.75
CA GLN A 327 9.40 -3.69 -7.88
C GLN A 327 10.14 -2.35 -7.85
N MET A 328 9.47 -1.25 -7.52
CA MET A 328 10.09 0.07 -7.42
C MET A 328 11.13 0.11 -6.29
N LYS A 329 10.78 -0.35 -5.08
CA LYS A 329 11.72 -0.45 -3.95
C LYS A 329 12.95 -1.29 -4.28
N ASN A 330 12.75 -2.42 -4.94
CA ASN A 330 13.84 -3.27 -5.40
C ASN A 330 14.72 -2.54 -6.45
N LEU A 331 14.13 -1.81 -7.39
CA LEU A 331 14.87 -1.01 -8.36
C LEU A 331 15.68 0.13 -7.70
N GLU A 332 15.12 0.80 -6.69
CA GLU A 332 15.81 1.78 -5.86
C GLU A 332 17.05 1.18 -5.18
N SER A 333 16.91 0.01 -4.54
CA SER A 333 18.03 -0.73 -3.93
C SER A 333 19.10 -1.11 -4.94
N LEU A 334 18.72 -1.54 -6.16
CA LEU A 334 19.69 -1.82 -7.23
C LEU A 334 20.43 -0.56 -7.69
N VAL A 335 19.75 0.59 -7.81
CA VAL A 335 20.40 1.87 -8.15
C VAL A 335 21.35 2.32 -7.04
N ALA A 336 20.94 2.18 -5.78
CA ALA A 336 21.77 2.50 -4.61
C ALA A 336 23.01 1.59 -4.51
N LEU A 337 22.89 0.30 -4.84
CA LEU A 337 24.03 -0.62 -4.91
C LEU A 337 24.93 -0.34 -6.12
N ASN A 338 24.35 -0.04 -7.29
CA ASN A 338 25.11 0.31 -8.49
C ASN A 338 25.97 1.58 -8.31
N SER A 339 25.61 2.51 -7.44
CA SER A 339 26.46 3.68 -7.11
C SER A 339 27.62 3.35 -6.15
N LYS A 340 27.59 2.20 -5.48
CA LYS A 340 28.61 1.71 -4.54
C LYS A 340 29.56 0.67 -5.15
N VAL A 341 29.20 0.09 -6.30
CA VAL A 341 29.92 -1.00 -6.96
C VAL A 341 30.80 -0.51 -8.11
N ASN A 342 32.05 -0.96 -8.16
CA ASN A 342 32.92 -0.87 -9.34
C ASN A 342 33.32 -2.27 -9.82
N PHE A 343 33.43 -2.48 -11.14
CA PHE A 343 33.86 -3.76 -11.71
C PHE A 343 35.33 -3.70 -12.14
N GLU A 344 36.14 -4.64 -11.66
CA GLU A 344 37.48 -4.93 -12.21
C GLU A 344 37.43 -6.07 -13.24
N CYS A 345 36.38 -6.89 -13.20
CA CYS A 345 36.07 -7.89 -14.22
C CYS A 345 35.13 -7.32 -15.31
N LYS A 346 34.53 -8.20 -16.11
CA LYS A 346 33.51 -7.81 -17.11
C LYS A 346 32.38 -7.05 -16.42
N THR A 347 31.99 -5.91 -16.99
CA THR A 347 30.89 -5.09 -16.48
C THR A 347 29.55 -5.81 -16.62
N LEU A 348 28.76 -5.78 -15.54
CA LEU A 348 27.38 -6.28 -15.52
C LEU A 348 26.45 -5.10 -15.22
N PRO A 349 25.47 -4.76 -16.09
CA PRO A 349 24.52 -3.69 -15.80
C PRO A 349 23.60 -4.15 -14.66
N LEU A 350 23.80 -3.64 -13.44
CA LEU A 350 23.11 -4.14 -12.24
C LEU A 350 21.63 -3.78 -12.22
N VAL A 351 21.28 -2.58 -12.67
CA VAL A 351 19.90 -2.06 -12.70
C VAL A 351 19.10 -2.77 -13.80
N SER A 352 18.16 -3.63 -13.39
CA SER A 352 17.23 -4.35 -14.28
C SER A 352 15.90 -4.59 -13.57
N GLN A 353 14.78 -4.50 -14.30
CA GLN A 353 13.44 -4.75 -13.76
C GLN A 353 13.21 -6.21 -13.32
N SER A 354 13.94 -7.16 -13.90
CA SER A 354 13.83 -8.60 -13.58
C SER A 354 14.81 -9.07 -12.50
N ARG A 355 15.78 -8.22 -12.13
CA ARG A 355 16.78 -8.55 -11.11
C ARG A 355 16.26 -8.15 -9.73
N ARG A 356 16.52 -8.98 -8.72
CA ARG A 356 16.33 -8.66 -7.29
C ARG A 356 17.46 -9.23 -6.48
N LEU A 357 17.86 -8.54 -5.41
CA LEU A 357 18.77 -9.10 -4.41
C LEU A 357 18.04 -10.21 -3.66
N VAL A 358 18.73 -11.33 -3.43
CA VAL A 358 18.25 -12.51 -2.70
C VAL A 358 18.97 -12.61 -1.36
N ARG A 359 20.29 -12.34 -1.33
CA ARG A 359 21.10 -12.34 -0.11
C ARG A 359 22.36 -11.51 -0.31
N GLU A 360 22.83 -10.82 0.70
CA GLU A 360 24.18 -10.25 0.73
C GLU A 360 24.90 -10.53 2.06
N GLY A 361 26.23 -10.42 2.07
CA GLY A 361 27.01 -10.63 3.29
C GLY A 361 28.48 -10.92 3.07
N ALA A 362 29.24 -10.83 4.15
CA ALA A 362 30.64 -11.24 4.19
C ALA A 362 30.77 -12.77 4.19
N ILE A 363 31.80 -13.28 3.54
CA ILE A 363 32.19 -14.70 3.53
C ILE A 363 33.71 -14.77 3.54
N THR A 364 34.29 -15.73 4.26
CA THR A 364 35.71 -16.02 4.11
C THR A 364 35.92 -17.05 3.00
N LYS A 365 36.64 -16.69 1.94
CA LYS A 365 37.13 -17.65 0.94
C LYS A 365 38.42 -18.31 1.44
N LEU A 366 38.40 -19.63 1.55
CA LEU A 366 39.58 -20.42 1.86
C LEU A 366 40.40 -20.70 0.60
N SER A 367 41.72 -20.82 0.77
CA SER A 367 42.63 -21.29 -0.27
C SER A 367 42.74 -22.82 -0.24
N ASN A 368 43.01 -23.43 -1.39
CA ASN A 368 43.35 -24.87 -1.48
C ASN A 368 44.79 -25.15 -1.01
N SER A 369 45.59 -24.12 -0.72
CA SER A 369 46.99 -24.24 -0.29
C SER A 369 47.18 -23.59 1.08
N LEU A 370 47.71 -24.35 2.05
CA LEU A 370 47.93 -23.93 3.45
C LEU A 370 48.84 -22.69 3.63
N LYS A 371 49.50 -22.24 2.55
CA LYS A 371 50.40 -21.07 2.55
C LYS A 371 49.76 -19.77 2.06
N GLU A 372 48.59 -19.82 1.43
CA GLU A 372 47.89 -18.59 1.04
C GLU A 372 46.92 -18.13 2.13
N PRO A 373 46.85 -16.82 2.41
CA PRO A 373 45.96 -16.29 3.44
C PRO A 373 44.48 -16.47 3.07
N GLU A 374 43.66 -16.69 4.09
CA GLU A 374 42.20 -16.61 3.97
C GLU A 374 41.79 -15.23 3.43
N LYS A 375 40.88 -15.17 2.45
CA LYS A 375 40.46 -13.92 1.81
C LYS A 375 39.03 -13.60 2.21
N SER A 376 38.86 -12.54 3.00
CA SER A 376 37.53 -11.96 3.25
C SER A 376 36.98 -11.37 1.95
N ILE A 377 35.77 -11.79 1.58
CA ILE A 377 35.03 -11.34 0.40
C ILE A 377 33.61 -10.97 0.81
N TYR A 378 32.93 -10.20 -0.04
CA TYR A 378 31.52 -9.85 0.11
C TYR A 378 30.74 -10.36 -1.09
N LEU A 379 29.68 -11.13 -0.82
CA LEU A 379 28.82 -11.72 -1.82
C LEU A 379 27.54 -10.89 -1.98
N HIS A 380 27.17 -10.59 -3.21
CA HIS A 380 25.84 -10.08 -3.55
C HIS A 380 25.16 -11.10 -4.46
N LEU A 381 24.21 -11.86 -3.90
CA LEU A 381 23.43 -12.84 -4.65
C LEU A 381 22.14 -12.20 -5.13
N PHE A 382 21.99 -12.12 -6.45
CA PHE A 382 20.73 -11.83 -7.12
C PHE A 382 20.04 -13.12 -7.57
N ASN A 383 18.81 -13.02 -8.06
CA ASN A 383 18.08 -14.14 -8.65
C ASN A 383 18.68 -14.67 -9.97
N ASP A 384 19.59 -13.94 -10.62
CA ASP A 384 20.20 -14.30 -11.90
C ASP A 384 21.74 -14.33 -11.88
N TYR A 385 22.40 -13.56 -11.00
CA TYR A 385 23.86 -13.53 -10.84
C TYR A 385 24.31 -13.51 -9.36
N LEU A 386 25.47 -14.10 -9.08
CA LEU A 386 26.23 -13.91 -7.85
C LEU A 386 27.47 -13.06 -8.13
N LEU A 387 27.64 -11.94 -7.41
CA LEU A 387 28.86 -11.13 -7.45
C LEU A 387 29.83 -11.55 -6.34
N PHE A 388 31.09 -11.72 -6.72
CA PHE A 388 32.22 -11.80 -5.80
C PHE A 388 32.87 -10.43 -5.70
N SER A 389 32.85 -9.85 -4.50
CA SER A 389 33.31 -8.48 -4.26
C SER A 389 34.35 -8.42 -3.16
N VAL A 390 35.22 -7.41 -3.20
CA VAL A 390 36.10 -7.02 -2.10
C VAL A 390 35.56 -5.71 -1.51
N PRO A 391 35.25 -5.65 -0.21
CA PRO A 391 34.80 -4.41 0.42
C PRO A 391 35.91 -3.36 0.42
N LYS A 392 35.52 -2.08 0.31
CA LYS A 392 36.38 -0.90 0.33
C LYS A 392 35.83 0.11 1.34
N GLU A 393 36.65 1.08 1.70
CA GLU A 393 36.25 2.18 2.59
C GLU A 393 35.00 2.93 2.07
N GLY A 394 34.21 3.47 3.00
CA GLY A 394 32.96 4.17 2.67
C GLY A 394 31.84 3.28 2.17
N GLY A 395 31.86 1.97 2.45
CA GLY A 395 30.80 1.03 2.08
C GLY A 395 30.71 0.78 0.57
N ARG A 396 31.83 0.89 -0.14
CA ARG A 396 31.95 0.59 -1.57
C ARG A 396 32.46 -0.84 -1.79
N PHE A 397 32.23 -1.38 -2.98
CA PHE A 397 32.60 -2.74 -3.33
C PHE A 397 33.29 -2.81 -4.69
N THR A 398 34.40 -3.54 -4.75
CA THR A 398 35.08 -3.88 -6.01
C THR A 398 34.70 -5.29 -6.41
N VAL A 399 33.94 -5.46 -7.49
CA VAL A 399 33.56 -6.77 -8.03
C VAL A 399 34.73 -7.35 -8.82
N ILE A 400 35.26 -8.45 -8.30
CA ILE A 400 36.40 -9.19 -8.86
C ILE A 400 35.95 -10.32 -9.80
N ASN A 401 34.73 -10.85 -9.63
CA ASN A 401 34.12 -11.78 -10.58
C ASN A 401 32.60 -11.83 -10.41
N HIS A 402 31.88 -12.37 -11.40
CA HIS A 402 30.45 -12.66 -11.29
C HIS A 402 30.09 -13.97 -11.99
N TYR A 403 29.10 -14.70 -11.49
CA TYR A 403 28.65 -15.98 -12.05
C TYR A 403 27.13 -15.99 -12.23
N PRO A 404 26.58 -16.47 -13.36
CA PRO A 404 25.14 -16.70 -13.49
C PRO A 404 24.69 -17.77 -12.49
N VAL A 405 23.55 -17.58 -11.82
CA VAL A 405 23.04 -18.53 -10.80
C VAL A 405 22.76 -19.92 -11.39
N THR A 406 22.40 -20.00 -12.67
CA THR A 406 22.22 -21.26 -13.42
C THR A 406 23.51 -22.10 -13.56
N GLU A 407 24.67 -21.53 -13.20
CA GLU A 407 25.98 -22.18 -13.26
C GLU A 407 26.56 -22.50 -11.87
N LEU A 408 25.77 -22.27 -10.81
CA LEU A 408 26.17 -22.40 -9.42
C LEU A 408 25.48 -23.57 -8.74
N CYS A 409 26.19 -24.20 -7.82
CA CYS A 409 25.61 -25.12 -6.85
C CYS A 409 26.36 -25.01 -5.52
N ALA A 410 25.64 -24.81 -4.42
CA ALA A 410 26.17 -24.75 -3.08
C ALA A 410 25.84 -26.06 -2.34
N GLU A 411 26.85 -26.68 -1.74
CA GLU A 411 26.73 -27.94 -1.01
C GLU A 411 27.39 -27.84 0.36
N ASP A 412 26.77 -28.47 1.36
CA ASP A 412 27.38 -28.60 2.68
C ASP A 412 28.66 -29.46 2.58
N CYS A 413 29.68 -29.13 3.38
CA CYS A 413 30.89 -29.91 3.47
C CYS A 413 30.82 -30.80 4.73
N PRO A 414 30.40 -32.09 4.63
CA PRO A 414 30.29 -32.97 5.79
C PRO A 414 31.65 -33.35 6.40
N VAL A 415 32.74 -33.05 5.68
CA VAL A 415 34.10 -33.34 6.13
C VAL A 415 34.46 -32.42 7.28
N LYS A 416 34.42 -32.97 8.50
CA LYS A 416 35.28 -32.52 9.59
C LYS A 416 36.72 -32.74 9.12
N LEU A 417 37.35 -31.71 8.54
CA LEU A 417 38.81 -31.67 8.59
C LEU A 417 39.20 -31.65 10.08
N ASP A 418 40.33 -32.25 10.45
CA ASP A 418 40.89 -32.16 11.81
C ASP A 418 41.40 -30.75 12.18
N THR A 419 40.91 -29.72 11.48
CA THR A 419 41.17 -28.31 11.70
C THR A 419 39.93 -27.65 12.33
N LEU A 420 40.14 -26.60 13.13
CA LEU A 420 39.10 -25.89 13.89
C LEU A 420 38.07 -25.11 13.04
N GLN A 421 38.08 -25.28 11.71
CA GLN A 421 37.28 -24.53 10.76
C GLN A 421 35.86 -25.09 10.65
N LYS A 422 34.93 -24.51 11.43
CA LYS A 422 33.48 -24.76 11.34
C LYS A 422 32.86 -23.99 10.17
N ASN A 423 31.57 -24.25 9.91
CA ASN A 423 30.70 -23.48 9.01
C ASN A 423 31.17 -23.42 7.55
N LEU A 424 31.81 -24.49 7.07
CA LEU A 424 32.31 -24.62 5.71
C LEU A 424 31.24 -25.15 4.74
N PHE A 425 31.18 -24.54 3.55
CA PHE A 425 30.40 -25.04 2.42
C PHE A 425 31.20 -24.92 1.12
N ARG A 426 30.83 -25.71 0.12
CA ARG A 426 31.46 -25.72 -1.20
C ARG A 426 30.55 -25.01 -2.18
N LEU A 427 31.10 -24.04 -2.92
CA LEU A 427 30.44 -23.46 -4.08
C LEU A 427 31.09 -24.01 -5.36
N ARG A 428 30.34 -24.82 -6.08
CA ARG A 428 30.69 -25.28 -7.43
C ARG A 428 30.28 -24.22 -8.44
N THR A 429 31.21 -23.85 -9.31
CA THR A 429 30.95 -23.10 -10.55
C THR A 429 31.32 -23.99 -11.75
N LYS A 430 30.99 -23.58 -12.98
CA LYS A 430 31.38 -24.31 -14.21
C LYS A 430 32.88 -24.64 -14.33
N GLN A 431 33.74 -23.83 -13.71
CA GLN A 431 35.20 -23.89 -13.91
C GLN A 431 35.98 -24.16 -12.62
N ASN A 432 35.40 -23.90 -11.45
CA ASN A 432 36.11 -23.93 -10.16
C ASN A 432 35.23 -24.49 -9.05
N LEU A 433 35.85 -25.18 -8.10
CA LEU A 433 35.26 -25.49 -6.80
C LEU A 433 35.87 -24.56 -5.76
N LEU A 434 35.04 -23.75 -5.10
CA LEU A 434 35.46 -22.80 -4.07
C LEU A 434 35.05 -23.32 -2.69
N LEU A 435 35.96 -23.27 -1.72
CA LEU A 435 35.66 -23.56 -0.31
C LEU A 435 35.42 -22.24 0.43
N LEU A 436 34.24 -22.10 1.02
CA LEU A 436 33.75 -20.87 1.65
C LEU A 436 33.41 -21.15 3.12
N ARG A 437 33.69 -20.20 4.01
CA ARG A 437 33.33 -20.23 5.43
C ARG A 437 32.36 -19.09 5.73
N ALA A 438 31.24 -19.45 6.33
CA ALA A 438 30.22 -18.58 6.91
C ALA A 438 30.48 -18.32 8.40
N ASP A 439 29.88 -17.28 8.97
CA ASP A 439 30.15 -16.88 10.36
C ASP A 439 29.43 -17.77 11.39
N SER A 440 28.22 -18.24 11.07
CA SER A 440 27.44 -19.22 11.86
C SER A 440 27.00 -20.43 11.02
N ALA A 441 26.47 -21.49 11.65
CA ALA A 441 25.90 -22.61 10.90
C ALA A 441 24.56 -22.23 10.25
N SER A 442 23.80 -21.31 10.85
CA SER A 442 22.63 -20.69 10.23
C SER A 442 22.99 -19.87 8.99
N ASP A 443 24.03 -19.04 9.05
CA ASP A 443 24.54 -18.27 7.90
C ASP A 443 24.99 -19.20 6.76
N LYS A 444 25.70 -20.29 7.08
CA LYS A 444 26.06 -21.35 6.12
C LYS A 444 24.83 -21.91 5.40
N LEU A 445 23.80 -22.33 6.15
CA LEU A 445 22.60 -22.93 5.56
C LEU A 445 21.75 -21.91 4.78
N ARG A 446 21.73 -20.64 5.21
CA ARG A 446 21.12 -19.54 4.48
C ARG A 446 21.78 -19.32 3.12
N TRP A 447 23.11 -19.29 3.05
CA TRP A 447 23.83 -19.24 1.79
C TRP A 447 23.60 -20.46 0.89
N ILE A 448 23.57 -21.67 1.45
CA ILE A 448 23.27 -22.89 0.69
C ILE A 448 21.85 -22.84 0.12
N SER A 449 20.83 -22.55 0.93
CA SER A 449 19.43 -22.46 0.48
C SER A 449 19.21 -21.33 -0.53
N ALA A 450 19.88 -20.19 -0.36
CA ALA A 450 19.74 -19.06 -1.29
C ALA A 450 20.38 -19.35 -2.68
N ILE A 451 21.54 -20.01 -2.72
CA ILE A 451 22.25 -20.34 -3.98
C ILE A 451 21.69 -21.61 -4.64
N SER A 452 21.24 -22.57 -3.84
CA SER A 452 20.69 -23.85 -4.31
C SER A 452 19.37 -24.13 -3.60
N PRO A 453 18.31 -23.38 -3.98
CA PRO A 453 17.00 -23.50 -3.34
C PRO A 453 16.46 -24.92 -3.52
N PRO A 454 16.13 -25.63 -2.41
CA PRO A 454 15.55 -26.97 -2.49
C PRO A 454 14.14 -26.89 -3.07
N GLN A 455 13.64 -28.04 -3.56
CA GLN A 455 12.39 -28.11 -4.30
C GLN A 455 11.20 -27.51 -3.52
N PRO A 456 10.25 -26.84 -4.22
CA PRO A 456 9.01 -26.38 -3.60
C PRO A 456 8.27 -27.56 -2.96
N ILE A 457 7.82 -27.39 -1.71
CA ILE A 457 7.05 -28.44 -1.04
C ILE A 457 5.59 -28.35 -1.49
N GLU A 458 5.09 -29.41 -2.12
CA GLU A 458 3.66 -29.54 -2.39
C GLU A 458 2.89 -29.76 -1.09
N LEU A 459 2.06 -28.79 -0.72
CA LEU A 459 1.29 -28.79 0.54
C LEU A 459 0.31 -29.98 0.64
N SER A 460 -0.03 -30.60 -0.49
CA SER A 460 -0.82 -31.84 -0.64
C SER A 460 -0.08 -33.10 -0.16
N SER A 461 1.25 -33.13 -0.29
CA SER A 461 2.11 -34.27 0.10
C SER A 461 2.53 -34.24 1.58
N VAL A 462 2.32 -33.09 2.25
CA VAL A 462 2.74 -32.84 3.63
C VAL A 462 1.83 -33.57 4.62
N GLN A 463 2.36 -34.62 5.25
CA GLN A 463 1.74 -35.29 6.39
C GLN A 463 2.58 -35.10 7.66
N ASP A 464 1.99 -34.46 8.66
CA ASP A 464 2.52 -34.24 10.01
C ASP A 464 3.90 -33.54 10.16
N CYS A 465 4.29 -32.72 9.17
CA CYS A 465 5.44 -31.82 9.32
C CYS A 465 5.29 -30.87 10.52
N ALA A 466 6.45 -30.49 11.08
CA ALA A 466 6.53 -29.53 12.17
C ALA A 466 5.94 -28.17 11.74
N GLN A 467 5.21 -27.54 12.66
CA GLN A 467 4.65 -26.21 12.46
C GLN A 467 5.00 -25.33 13.66
N MET A 468 5.19 -24.05 13.38
CA MET A 468 5.41 -23.01 14.38
C MET A 468 4.43 -21.87 14.18
N GLN A 469 4.04 -21.21 15.28
CA GLN A 469 3.25 -20.00 15.27
C GLN A 469 4.12 -18.81 15.65
N CYS A 470 3.98 -17.70 14.93
CA CYS A 470 4.61 -16.44 15.27
C CYS A 470 3.97 -15.84 16.53
N ILE A 471 4.76 -15.72 17.61
CA ILE A 471 4.33 -15.13 18.88
C ILE A 471 4.64 -13.62 18.95
N ARG A 472 5.58 -13.14 18.13
CA ARG A 472 6.05 -11.75 18.07
C ARG A 472 6.37 -11.37 16.63
N ALA A 473 5.78 -10.28 16.14
CA ALA A 473 6.05 -9.78 14.79
C ALA A 473 7.56 -9.59 14.53
N TYR A 474 7.98 -9.83 13.30
CA TYR A 474 9.37 -9.73 12.84
C TYR A 474 9.43 -9.02 11.50
N VAL A 475 10.39 -8.13 11.32
CA VAL A 475 10.67 -7.45 10.05
C VAL A 475 11.98 -7.99 9.51
N ALA A 476 11.94 -8.52 8.28
CA ALA A 476 13.10 -9.02 7.57
C ALA A 476 14.18 -7.93 7.42
N GLN A 477 15.42 -8.27 7.77
CA GLN A 477 16.63 -7.45 7.64
C GLN A 477 17.45 -7.82 6.39
N GLN A 478 17.19 -9.00 5.80
CA GLN A 478 17.79 -9.47 4.56
C GLN A 478 16.71 -10.03 3.60
N PRO A 479 16.95 -10.06 2.26
CA PRO A 479 15.92 -10.48 1.31
C PRO A 479 15.58 -11.98 1.33
N ASP A 480 16.40 -12.82 1.97
CA ASP A 480 16.11 -14.24 2.22
C ASP A 480 15.32 -14.48 3.52
N GLU A 481 15.02 -13.41 4.28
CA GLU A 481 14.26 -13.48 5.53
C GLU A 481 12.77 -13.22 5.30
N LEU A 482 11.95 -13.87 6.11
CA LEU A 482 10.50 -13.76 6.04
C LEU A 482 9.98 -12.81 7.12
N SER A 483 9.35 -11.71 6.72
CA SER A 483 8.62 -10.85 7.67
C SER A 483 7.38 -11.56 8.18
N LEU A 484 7.15 -11.50 9.50
CA LEU A 484 6.11 -12.23 10.20
C LEU A 484 5.18 -11.29 10.97
N GLU A 485 3.88 -11.56 10.92
CA GLU A 485 2.88 -10.96 11.79
C GLU A 485 2.53 -11.89 12.94
N LYS A 486 1.98 -11.36 14.04
CA LYS A 486 1.58 -12.19 15.18
C LYS A 486 0.46 -13.15 14.74
N ALA A 487 0.60 -14.40 15.17
CA ALA A 487 -0.24 -15.55 14.80
C ALA A 487 -0.07 -16.11 13.38
N ASP A 488 0.88 -15.62 12.57
CA ASP A 488 1.29 -16.31 11.34
C ASP A 488 1.72 -17.76 11.64
N VAL A 489 1.32 -18.70 10.78
CA VAL A 489 1.67 -20.12 10.91
C VAL A 489 2.69 -20.51 9.84
N ILE A 490 3.79 -21.10 10.30
CA ILE A 490 4.95 -21.51 9.51
C ILE A 490 4.99 -23.03 9.44
N LEU A 491 5.06 -23.57 8.24
CA LEU A 491 5.50 -24.94 7.97
C LEU A 491 7.02 -24.97 8.03
N VAL A 492 7.58 -25.71 8.98
CA VAL A 492 9.03 -25.75 9.24
C VAL A 492 9.71 -26.75 8.30
N HIS A 493 10.73 -26.29 7.59
CA HIS A 493 11.57 -27.11 6.71
C HIS A 493 12.85 -27.56 7.41
N GLN A 494 13.52 -26.63 8.10
CA GLN A 494 14.74 -26.89 8.87
C GLN A 494 14.94 -25.84 9.98
N ASP A 495 15.76 -26.19 10.97
CA ASP A 495 16.05 -25.41 12.20
C ASP A 495 17.55 -25.51 12.49
N CYS A 496 18.23 -24.36 12.67
CA CYS A 496 19.66 -24.29 12.92
C CYS A 496 20.04 -22.96 13.60
N ASP A 497 20.89 -22.99 14.63
CA ASP A 497 21.49 -21.80 15.28
C ASP A 497 20.50 -20.65 15.56
N ASN A 498 19.38 -20.95 16.24
CA ASN A 498 18.29 -20.00 16.54
C ASN A 498 17.57 -19.41 15.31
N TRP A 499 17.76 -19.97 14.12
CA TRP A 499 17.02 -19.64 12.91
C TRP A 499 16.21 -20.84 12.41
N VAL A 500 15.06 -20.54 11.82
CA VAL A 500 14.17 -21.52 11.21
C VAL A 500 13.97 -21.14 9.75
N GLU A 501 14.10 -22.11 8.85
CA GLU A 501 13.61 -21.95 7.48
C GLU A 501 12.22 -22.58 7.38
N GLY A 502 11.28 -21.87 6.77
CA GLY A 502 9.91 -22.33 6.65
C GLY A 502 9.13 -21.64 5.54
N THR A 503 7.95 -22.19 5.26
CA THR A 503 6.95 -21.58 4.39
C THR A 503 5.78 -21.09 5.23
N LYS A 504 5.42 -19.81 5.11
CA LYS A 504 4.25 -19.25 5.78
C LYS A 504 2.98 -19.71 5.06
N LEU A 505 2.03 -20.25 5.82
CA LEU A 505 0.84 -20.90 5.26
C LEU A 505 -0.21 -19.92 4.69
N SER A 506 -0.11 -18.62 4.99
CA SER A 506 -1.07 -17.60 4.55
C SER A 506 -0.84 -17.11 3.11
N ASP A 507 0.42 -17.05 2.65
CA ASP A 507 0.80 -16.57 1.31
C ASP A 507 1.80 -17.50 0.58
N LEU A 508 2.14 -18.65 1.16
CA LEU A 508 3.09 -19.63 0.66
C LEU A 508 4.52 -19.11 0.44
N HIS A 509 4.89 -17.96 0.99
CA HIS A 509 6.25 -17.45 0.88
C HIS A 509 7.20 -18.26 1.78
N ARG A 510 8.34 -18.65 1.22
CA ARG A 510 9.44 -19.33 1.92
C ARG A 510 10.52 -18.30 2.30
N GLY A 511 11.10 -18.46 3.47
CA GLY A 511 12.30 -17.72 3.89
C GLY A 511 12.82 -18.18 5.23
N TRP A 512 13.76 -17.42 5.77
CA TRP A 512 14.38 -17.62 7.08
C TRP A 512 13.83 -16.65 8.13
N MET A 513 13.72 -17.09 9.38
CA MET A 513 13.22 -16.26 10.47
C MET A 513 13.83 -16.67 11.83
N PRO A 514 13.96 -15.73 12.79
CA PRO A 514 14.51 -16.04 14.10
C PRO A 514 13.55 -16.89 14.94
N LYS A 515 14.05 -18.00 15.48
CA LYS A 515 13.33 -18.94 16.33
C LYS A 515 12.77 -18.30 17.61
N SER A 516 13.39 -17.23 18.10
CA SER A 516 12.92 -16.45 19.26
C SER A 516 11.59 -15.72 19.03
N HIS A 517 11.11 -15.64 17.78
CA HIS A 517 9.79 -15.11 17.42
C HIS A 517 8.74 -16.20 17.20
N LEU A 518 9.11 -17.48 17.33
CA LEU A 518 8.29 -18.64 17.00
C LEU A 518 8.05 -19.54 18.23
N GLU A 519 6.87 -20.15 18.29
CA GLU A 519 6.50 -21.20 19.25
C GLU A 519 6.01 -22.46 18.51
N ALA A 520 6.38 -23.65 18.98
CA ALA A 520 6.05 -24.91 18.30
C ALA A 520 4.58 -25.32 18.49
N ILE A 521 3.88 -25.62 17.40
CA ILE A 521 2.51 -26.15 17.43
C ILE A 521 2.57 -27.65 17.72
N VAL A 522 2.51 -27.99 19.01
CA VAL A 522 2.56 -29.38 19.50
C VAL A 522 1.31 -30.17 19.13
N ASN A 523 0.13 -29.52 19.11
CA ASN A 523 -1.15 -30.21 18.93
C ASN A 523 -1.37 -30.66 17.47
N PRO A 524 -1.41 -31.99 17.17
CA PRO A 524 -1.52 -32.49 15.80
C PRO A 524 -2.89 -32.22 15.16
N LYS A 525 -3.97 -32.03 15.96
CA LYS A 525 -5.27 -31.63 15.42
C LYS A 525 -5.24 -30.20 14.89
N VAL A 526 -4.50 -29.31 15.57
CA VAL A 526 -4.26 -27.93 15.11
C VAL A 526 -3.40 -27.93 13.85
N ARG A 527 -2.29 -28.70 13.83
CA ARG A 527 -1.45 -28.84 12.62
C ARG A 527 -2.24 -29.28 11.39
N LYS A 528 -3.10 -30.29 11.53
CA LYS A 528 -3.97 -30.79 10.44
C LYS A 528 -5.02 -29.76 10.00
N ARG A 529 -5.61 -28.99 10.93
CA ARG A 529 -6.54 -27.90 10.60
C ARG A 529 -5.83 -26.81 9.78
N ASN A 530 -4.67 -26.33 10.24
CA ASN A 530 -3.90 -25.30 9.57
C ASN A 530 -3.57 -25.67 8.11
N LEU A 531 -3.12 -26.91 7.87
CA LEU A 531 -2.86 -27.42 6.51
C LEU A 531 -4.14 -27.50 5.67
N SER A 532 -5.25 -28.00 6.25
CA SER A 532 -6.54 -28.06 5.55
C SER A 532 -7.04 -26.68 5.14
N ASP A 533 -6.89 -25.68 6.00
CA ASP A 533 -7.34 -24.31 5.73
C ASP A 533 -6.41 -23.61 4.70
N ALA A 534 -5.10 -23.82 4.79
CA ALA A 534 -4.14 -23.35 3.78
C ALA A 534 -4.37 -23.98 2.39
N LEU A 535 -4.69 -25.28 2.32
CA LEU A 535 -5.06 -25.97 1.07
C LEU A 535 -6.35 -25.38 0.45
N LYS A 536 -7.36 -25.07 1.26
CA LYS A 536 -8.59 -24.41 0.77
C LYS A 536 -8.29 -23.03 0.18
N VAL A 537 -7.48 -22.22 0.86
CA VAL A 537 -7.06 -20.90 0.38
C VAL A 537 -6.30 -21.05 -0.95
N THR A 538 -5.33 -21.96 -1.02
CA THR A 538 -4.51 -22.22 -2.22
C THR A 538 -5.37 -22.65 -3.42
N ASN A 539 -6.31 -23.58 -3.22
CA ASN A 539 -7.21 -24.04 -4.29
C ASN A 539 -8.17 -22.93 -4.75
N ALA A 540 -8.61 -22.05 -3.83
CA ALA A 540 -9.45 -20.91 -4.16
C ALA A 540 -8.69 -19.82 -4.95
N THR A 541 -7.39 -19.61 -4.70
CA THR A 541 -6.56 -18.69 -5.49
C THR A 541 -6.11 -19.29 -6.83
N ALA A 542 -5.90 -20.61 -6.93
CA ALA A 542 -5.54 -21.28 -8.19
C ALA A 542 -6.68 -21.34 -9.23
N THR A 543 -7.94 -21.15 -8.79
CA THR A 543 -9.13 -21.14 -9.64
C THR A 543 -9.69 -19.72 -9.90
N ALA A 544 -8.96 -18.67 -9.47
CA ALA A 544 -9.41 -17.28 -9.48
C ALA A 544 -8.92 -16.46 -10.69
#